data_AF-A0A1G2FRI0-F1
#
_entry.id   AF-A0A1G2FRI0-F1
#
_cell.length_a   1.000
_cell.length_b   1.000
_cell.length_c   1.000
_cell.angle_alpha   90.00
_cell.angle_beta   90.00
_cell.angle_gamma   90.00
#
_symmetry.space_group_name_H-M   'P 1'
#
loop_
_entity.id
_entity.type
_entity.pdbx_description
1 polymer ?
#
loop_
_entity_poly.entity_id
_entity_poly.type
_entity_poly.pdbx_seq_one_letter_code
_entity_poly.pdbx_strand_id
1 'polypeptide(L)' 'MAKPYYKKPKFELYLADSLELLKKFKDNSVDMIFADPPYFLSSGTFTCQNGRMVSVKKGDWDMSNGIKKDFDLHF' A
#
# COMPACT_ATOMS: atom_id res chain seq x y z
N MET A 1 -19.95 9.75 -5.43
CA MET A 1 -18.97 8.83 -4.80
C MET A 1 -18.45 7.88 -5.86
N ALA A 2 -17.20 7.41 -5.76
CA ALA A 2 -16.66 6.44 -6.72
C ALA A 2 -17.49 5.14 -6.68
N LYS A 3 -17.58 4.40 -7.78
CA LYS A 3 -18.24 3.09 -7.78
C LYS A 3 -17.31 2.09 -7.08
N PRO A 4 -17.77 1.34 -6.05
CA PRO A 4 -16.95 0.32 -5.43
C PRO A 4 -16.66 -0.80 -6.44
N TYR A 5 -15.42 -1.29 -6.42
CA TYR A 5 -14.99 -2.45 -7.21
C TYR A 5 -15.67 -3.73 -6.71
N TYR A 6 -15.85 -3.83 -5.39
CA TYR A 6 -16.54 -4.94 -4.75
C TYR A 6 -17.27 -4.48 -3.49
N LYS A 7 -18.43 -5.09 -3.22
CA LYS A 7 -19.30 -4.69 -2.12
C LYS A 7 -19.96 -5.90 -1.45
N LYS A 8 -19.96 -5.89 -0.12
CA LYS A 8 -20.63 -6.85 0.78
C LYS A 8 -21.22 -6.08 1.98
N PRO A 9 -22.10 -6.68 2.79
CA PRO A 9 -22.57 -6.04 4.02
C PRO A 9 -21.39 -5.58 4.88
N LYS A 10 -21.39 -4.29 5.25
CA LYS A 10 -20.32 -3.63 6.04
C LYS A 10 -18.91 -3.64 5.40
N PHE A 11 -18.80 -3.87 4.09
CA PHE A 11 -17.51 -3.88 3.41
C PHE A 11 -17.62 -3.34 1.98
N GLU A 12 -16.81 -2.35 1.67
CA GLU A 12 -16.66 -1.81 0.32
C GLU A 12 -15.19 -1.73 -0.02
N LEU A 13 -14.83 -2.27 -1.20
CA LEU A 13 -13.49 -2.20 -1.76
C LEU A 13 -13.51 -1.27 -2.97
N TYR A 14 -12.60 -0.32 -2.97
CA TYR A 14 -12.44 0.66 -4.03
C TYR A 14 -11.10 0.46 -4.74
N LEU A 15 -11.12 0.49 -6.07
CA LEU A 15 -9.90 0.56 -6.89
C LEU A 15 -9.77 1.99 -7.39
N ALA A 16 -8.97 2.80 -6.70
CA ALA A 16 -8.77 4.22 -6.99
C ALA A 16 -7.47 4.72 -6.35
N ASP A 17 -7.06 5.93 -6.72
CA ASP A 17 -6.12 6.72 -5.94
C ASP A 17 -6.72 7.04 -4.57
N SER A 18 -6.03 6.66 -3.49
CA SER A 18 -6.53 6.82 -2.12
C SER A 18 -6.60 8.29 -1.69
N LEU A 19 -5.67 9.14 -2.13
CA LEU A 19 -5.66 10.56 -1.80
C LEU A 19 -6.87 11.27 -2.41
N GLU A 20 -7.19 10.97 -3.67
CA GLU A 20 -8.36 11.53 -4.36
C GLU A 20 -9.69 10.96 -3.86
N LEU A 21 -9.70 9.69 -3.45
CA LEU A 21 -10.89 9.06 -2.92
C LEU A 21 -11.22 9.58 -1.51
N LEU A 22 -10.22 9.69 -0.63
CA LEU A 22 -10.41 10.13 0.76
C LEU A 22 -10.94 11.57 0.84
N LYS A 23 -10.55 12.46 -0.09
CA LYS A 23 -11.11 13.83 -0.20
C LYS A 23 -12.63 13.87 -0.37
N LYS A 24 -13.27 12.78 -0.80
CA LYS A 24 -14.71 12.67 -1.04
C LYS A 24 -15.48 12.14 0.18
N PHE A 25 -14.77 11.68 1.21
CA PHE A 25 -15.38 11.23 2.45
C PHE A 25 -15.79 12.43 3.29
N LYS A 26 -16.82 12.25 4.12
CA LYS A 26 -17.24 13.30 5.05
C LYS A 26 -16.17 13.43 6.14
N ASP A 27 -15.84 14.65 6.49
CA ASP A 27 -14.96 14.91 7.63
C ASP A 27 -15.48 14.23 8.91
N ASN A 28 -14.56 13.72 9.72
CA ASN A 28 -14.86 13.03 10.99
C ASN A 28 -15.80 11.81 10.84
N SER A 29 -15.77 11.10 9.70
CA SER A 29 -16.59 9.90 9.47
C SER A 29 -15.85 8.58 9.66
N VAL A 30 -14.58 8.61 10.07
CA VAL A 30 -13.72 7.44 10.20
C VAL A 30 -13.13 7.40 11.61
N ASP A 31 -13.45 6.35 12.36
CA ASP A 31 -12.97 6.17 13.74
C ASP A 31 -11.52 5.64 13.80
N MET A 32 -11.10 4.87 12.78
CA MET A 32 -9.77 4.26 12.72
C MET A 32 -9.30 4.15 11.27
N ILE A 33 -8.03 4.49 11.05
CA ILE A 33 -7.32 4.28 9.79
C ILE A 33 -6.22 3.26 10.04
N PHE A 34 -6.17 2.23 9.21
CA PHE A 34 -5.08 1.27 9.15
C PHE A 34 -4.50 1.24 7.74
N ALA A 35 -3.19 1.35 7.64
CA ALA A 35 -2.48 1.30 6.37
C ALA A 35 -1.12 0.63 6.56
N ASP A 36 -0.74 -0.20 5.59
CA ASP A 36 0.61 -0.70 5.39
C ASP A 36 1.08 -0.18 4.03
N PRO A 37 1.56 1.08 3.95
CA PRO A 37 1.93 1.70 2.69
C PRO A 37 3.18 1.03 2.07
N PRO A 38 3.44 1.23 0.77
CA PRO A 38 4.70 0.80 0.16
C PRO A 38 5.87 1.51 0.83
N TYR A 39 6.77 0.72 1.42
CA TYR A 39 8.02 1.22 2.00
C TYR A 39 9.22 1.04 1.05
N PHE A 40 8.98 0.43 -0.11
CA PHE A 40 10.01 0.16 -1.11
C PHE A 40 11.18 -0.68 -0.57
N LEU A 41 10.87 -1.67 0.28
CA LEU A 41 11.90 -2.47 0.99
C LEU A 41 12.36 -3.70 0.21
N SER A 42 11.65 -4.07 -0.87
CA SER A 42 12.02 -5.22 -1.68
C SER A 42 13.25 -4.91 -2.54
N SER A 43 14.33 -5.68 -2.37
CA SER A 43 15.59 -5.54 -3.12
C SER A 43 15.76 -6.55 -4.25
N GLY A 44 14.76 -7.42 -4.50
CA GLY A 44 14.85 -8.50 -5.49
C GLY A 44 15.83 -9.62 -5.11
N THR A 45 16.32 -9.64 -3.87
CA THR A 45 17.25 -10.65 -3.34
C THR A 45 16.48 -11.69 -2.51
N PHE A 46 17.22 -12.48 -1.73
CA PHE A 46 16.67 -13.46 -0.79
C PHE A 46 17.21 -13.23 0.62
N THR A 47 16.51 -13.78 1.61
CA THR A 47 16.97 -13.91 3.00
C THR A 47 16.88 -15.36 3.45
N CYS A 48 17.51 -15.70 4.57
CA CYS A 48 17.37 -16.99 5.21
C CYS A 48 16.32 -16.90 6.32
N GLN A 49 15.18 -17.57 6.15
CA GLN A 49 14.14 -17.68 7.16
C GLN A 49 14.00 -19.15 7.57
N ASN A 50 14.24 -19.46 8.85
CA ASN A 50 14.17 -20.82 9.40
C ASN A 50 15.05 -21.83 8.62
N GLY A 51 16.27 -21.44 8.25
CA GLY A 51 17.19 -22.27 7.49
C GLY A 51 16.83 -22.46 6.01
N ARG A 52 15.83 -21.73 5.50
CA ARG A 52 15.40 -21.78 4.09
C ARG A 52 15.63 -20.46 3.39
N MET A 53 16.08 -20.54 2.14
CA MET A 53 16.15 -19.38 1.25
C MET A 53 14.72 -18.94 0.90
N VAL A 54 14.39 -17.69 1.19
CA VAL A 54 13.09 -17.08 0.86
C VAL A 54 13.30 -15.76 0.14
N SER A 55 12.47 -15.49 -0.86
CA SER A 55 12.49 -14.21 -1.59
C SER A 55 12.09 -13.07 -0.65
N VAL A 56 12.84 -11.96 -0.66
CA VAL A 56 12.40 -10.73 0.01
C VAL A 56 11.50 -9.87 -0.88
N LYS A 57 11.32 -10.25 -2.15
CA LYS A 57 10.40 -9.57 -3.08
C LYS A 57 8.95 -9.91 -2.72
N LYS A 58 8.24 -8.94 -2.16
CA LYS A 58 6.79 -9.05 -1.87
C LYS A 58 5.94 -8.83 -3.13
N GLY A 59 6.37 -7.93 -4.00
CA GLY A 59 5.70 -7.59 -5.25
C GLY A 59 6.42 -6.46 -5.97
N ASP A 60 6.11 -6.24 -7.25
CA ASP A 60 6.77 -5.19 -8.04
C ASP A 60 6.52 -3.79 -7.48
N TRP A 61 5.38 -3.59 -6.81
CA TRP A 61 4.98 -2.33 -6.19
C TRP A 61 5.79 -1.96 -4.94
N ASP A 62 6.52 -2.91 -4.33
CA ASP A 62 7.33 -2.71 -3.12
C ASP A 62 8.84 -2.70 -3.44
N MET A 63 9.22 -2.71 -4.71
CA MET A 63 10.62 -2.69 -5.12
C MET A 63 11.28 -1.34 -4.83
N SER A 64 12.46 -1.37 -4.21
CA SER A 64 13.31 -0.18 -4.04
C SER A 64 13.76 0.36 -5.38
N ASN A 65 13.65 1.67 -5.56
CA ASN A 65 14.27 2.41 -6.67
C ASN A 65 15.60 3.08 -6.26
N GLY A 66 16.10 2.74 -5.07
CA GLY A 66 17.29 3.31 -4.44
C GLY A 66 16.91 4.41 -3.44
N ILE A 67 17.63 4.46 -2.31
CA ILE A 67 17.35 5.32 -1.15
C ILE A 67 16.98 6.75 -1.56
N LYS A 68 17.76 7.40 -2.43
CA LYS A 68 17.47 8.79 -2.81
C LYS A 68 16.09 8.96 -3.46
N LYS A 69 15.67 8.04 -4.33
CA LYS A 69 14.38 8.10 -5.00
C LYS A 69 13.25 7.68 -4.07
N ASP A 70 13.48 6.65 -3.26
CA ASP A 70 12.46 6.14 -2.33
C ASP A 70 12.11 7.17 -1.24
N PHE A 71 13.04 8.08 -0.93
CA PHE A 71 12.83 9.20 0.01
C PHE A 71 12.58 10.55 -0.69
N ASP A 72 12.42 10.59 -2.01
CA ASP A 72 12.07 11.81 -2.75
C ASP A 72 10.56 12.06 -2.62
N LEU A 73 10.17 12.54 -1.44
CA LEU A 73 8.79 12.91 -1.15
C LEU A 73 8.48 14.24 -1.86
N HIS A 74 8.01 14.16 -3.10
CA HIS A 74 7.46 15.32 -3.81
C HIS A 74 6.14 15.72 -3.15
N PHE A 75 6.15 16.81 -2.37
CA PHE A 75 4.96 17.47 -1.83
C PHE A 75 4.45 18.55 -2.79
#